data_AF-A0A1A2M8U5-F1
#
_entry.id   AF-A0A1A2M8U5-F1
#
_cell.length_a   1.000
_cell.length_b   1.000
_cell.length_c   1.000
_cell.angle_alpha   90.00
_cell.angle_beta   90.00
_cell.angle_gamma   90.00
#
_symmetry.space_group_name_H-M   'P 1'
#
loop_
_entity.id
_entity.type
_entity.pdbx_description
1 polymer ?
#
loop_
_entity_poly.entity_id
_entity_poly.type
_entity_poly.pdbx_seq_one_letter_code
_entity_poly.pdbx_strand_id
1 'polypeptide(L)'
;MTRATGAAHAPRIAKVGRIDTTSATPAAPPRRRFASLLRAAAPALLVASVAARLGWTYLSPHGANFVDLHVYLGGAAALDHPGTLYSYVYADQTPNFPLPFTYPPFAAVVFYPLSLLPFRVVAFAWQVATMAALYAAIRISQRLIGVAAGADGRRMAMAWTAVTIWIEPLRSTFDYGQVNVLLMLGVLLAVLTTRWWLSGLLVGVAAGIKLTPAIAGVYLLGVRRWAAAAFSFVVFVATIGVSAMVAGDQTRYYFTKLLGDAHRVGPIATSINQSWRGGISRILGHDAGFGPPVLAAIAVTAVLAVLAWRVLDPTDRLGKLLVVELFGLLLSPISWTHHWVWLVPLMIWAIHGPLRERRGARIVGWGWLALTIVGVPWLLLFAQPTIWQISRPWYLAWAGLIYIVAAVATLAWIAAAGHRSPEGRAGVTVEDRATSEG
;
A
#
# COMPACT_ATOMS: atom_id res chain seq x y z
N MET A 1 31.73 103.86 -1.71
CA MET A 1 32.88 103.09 -1.17
C MET A 1 32.35 101.73 -0.74
N THR A 2 32.78 100.55 -1.17
CA THR A 2 33.53 100.07 -2.34
C THR A 2 33.27 98.55 -2.36
N ARG A 3 32.90 98.01 -3.53
CA ARG A 3 32.96 96.60 -3.98
C ARG A 3 32.22 95.48 -3.22
N ALA A 4 31.44 94.77 -4.02
CA ALA A 4 30.99 93.39 -3.86
C ALA A 4 31.60 92.50 -4.96
N THR A 5 31.32 91.19 -4.86
CA THR A 5 31.76 90.00 -5.64
C THR A 5 33.04 89.33 -5.10
N GLY A 6 33.19 88.01 -4.98
CA GLY A 6 32.36 86.86 -5.33
C GLY A 6 33.24 85.60 -5.46
N ALA A 7 32.77 84.48 -4.89
CA ALA A 7 33.06 83.06 -5.19
C ALA A 7 34.49 82.45 -5.04
N ALA A 8 34.57 81.38 -4.23
CA ALA A 8 35.36 80.17 -4.53
C ALA A 8 34.70 78.93 -3.88
N HIS A 9 34.38 77.94 -4.72
CA HIS A 9 33.79 76.63 -4.39
C HIS A 9 34.87 75.66 -3.89
N ALA A 10 34.65 74.98 -2.76
CA ALA A 10 35.49 73.87 -2.30
C ALA A 10 34.78 72.51 -2.56
N PRO A 11 35.46 71.49 -3.13
CA PRO A 11 34.83 70.21 -3.41
C PRO A 11 34.70 69.34 -2.14
N ARG A 12 33.51 68.78 -1.92
CA ARG A 12 33.24 67.74 -0.91
C ARG A 12 33.84 66.40 -1.37
N ILE A 13 34.84 65.90 -0.64
CA ILE A 13 35.33 64.53 -0.78
C ILE A 13 34.29 63.60 -0.14
N ALA A 14 33.65 62.76 -0.97
CA ALA A 14 32.73 61.74 -0.50
C ALA A 14 33.50 60.61 0.21
N LYS A 15 33.17 60.37 1.49
CA LYS A 15 33.60 59.18 2.23
C LYS A 15 32.93 57.95 1.63
N VAL A 16 33.69 57.12 0.93
CA VAL A 16 33.23 55.78 0.50
C VAL A 16 33.16 54.90 1.75
N GLY A 17 31.94 54.73 2.28
CA GLY A 17 31.67 53.72 3.28
C GLY A 17 31.81 52.33 2.65
N ARG A 18 32.59 51.45 3.28
CA ARG A 18 32.68 50.03 2.91
C ARG A 18 31.29 49.43 3.14
N ILE A 19 30.59 49.06 2.08
CA ILE A 19 29.34 48.32 2.18
C ILE A 19 29.71 46.90 2.56
N ASP A 20 29.43 46.51 3.80
CA ASP A 20 29.44 45.10 4.21
C ASP A 20 28.37 44.36 3.41
N THR A 21 28.80 43.61 2.39
CA THR A 21 27.92 42.74 1.59
C THR A 21 27.71 41.37 2.21
N THR A 22 28.08 41.18 3.48
CA THR A 22 27.79 39.95 4.20
C THR A 22 26.45 40.06 4.92
N SER A 23 25.56 39.10 4.63
CA SER A 23 24.28 38.84 5.32
C SER A 23 23.01 39.34 4.64
N ALA A 24 22.83 39.01 3.36
CA ALA A 24 21.49 38.73 2.83
C ALA A 24 21.48 37.34 2.22
N THR A 25 21.46 36.29 3.06
CA THR A 25 21.12 34.96 2.59
C THR A 25 19.74 35.05 1.95
N PRO A 26 19.57 34.71 0.65
CA PRO A 26 18.28 34.81 0.00
C PRO A 26 17.25 34.00 0.78
N ALA A 27 16.15 34.64 1.18
CA ALA A 27 15.05 33.98 1.85
C ALA A 27 14.63 32.75 1.03
N ALA A 28 14.77 31.56 1.60
CA ALA A 28 14.39 30.33 0.91
C ALA A 28 12.95 30.46 0.38
N PRO A 29 12.69 30.08 -0.90
CA PRO A 29 11.37 30.24 -1.49
C PRO A 29 10.29 29.54 -0.64
N PRO A 30 9.06 30.07 -0.58
CA PRO A 30 8.03 29.65 0.38
C PRO A 30 7.75 28.13 0.39
N ARG A 31 7.86 27.45 -0.76
CA ARG A 31 7.74 25.98 -0.86
C ARG A 31 8.84 25.22 -0.11
N ARG A 32 10.08 25.73 -0.09
CA ARG A 32 11.20 25.11 0.64
C ARG A 32 11.05 25.31 2.14
N ARG A 33 10.56 26.49 2.57
CA ARG A 33 10.25 26.77 3.99
C ARG A 33 9.11 25.89 4.52
N PHE A 34 8.04 25.73 3.76
CA PHE A 34 6.93 24.86 4.16
C PHE A 34 7.37 23.39 4.25
N ALA A 35 8.16 22.91 3.28
CA ALA A 35 8.72 21.56 3.32
C ALA A 35 9.67 21.34 4.51
N SER A 36 10.48 22.34 4.88
CA SER A 36 11.36 22.24 6.05
C SER A 36 10.59 22.26 7.37
N LEU A 37 9.53 23.07 7.47
CA LEU A 37 8.66 23.11 8.65
C LEU A 37 7.89 21.80 8.84
N LEU A 38 7.31 21.25 7.77
CA LEU A 38 6.65 19.93 7.82
C LEU A 38 7.62 18.82 8.24
N ARG A 39 8.87 18.84 7.75
CA ARG A 39 9.90 17.87 8.18
C ARG A 39 10.26 18.03 9.65
N ALA A 40 10.38 19.26 10.15
CA ALA A 40 10.67 19.52 11.55
C ALA A 40 9.51 19.08 12.46
N ALA A 41 8.26 19.29 12.03
CA ALA A 41 7.06 18.90 12.76
C ALA A 41 6.75 17.39 12.69
N ALA A 42 7.37 16.63 11.79
CA ALA A 42 7.03 15.24 11.53
C ALA A 42 7.01 14.32 12.77
N PRO A 43 7.96 14.40 13.74
CA PRO A 43 7.88 13.60 14.96
C PRO A 43 6.65 13.96 15.81
N ALA A 44 6.36 15.25 15.98
CA ALA A 44 5.20 15.72 16.74
C ALA A 44 3.88 15.32 16.06
N LEU A 45 3.81 15.42 14.73
CA LEU A 45 2.67 14.96 13.94
C LEU A 45 2.45 13.46 14.08
N LEU A 46 3.51 12.66 14.08
CA LEU A 46 3.39 11.22 14.30
C LEU A 46 2.88 10.90 15.70
N VAL A 47 3.45 11.53 16.74
CA VAL A 47 3.00 11.34 18.11
C VAL A 47 1.53 11.73 18.27
N ALA A 48 1.13 12.90 17.74
CA ALA A 48 -0.25 13.35 17.77
C ALA A 48 -1.19 12.39 17.01
N SER A 49 -0.77 11.92 15.83
CA SER A 49 -1.56 10.98 15.01
C SER A 49 -1.72 9.62 15.70
N VAL A 50 -0.66 9.07 16.30
CA VAL A 50 -0.71 7.83 17.09
C VAL A 50 -1.60 8.00 18.32
N ALA A 51 -1.43 9.09 19.07
CA ALA A 51 -2.25 9.38 20.25
C ALA A 51 -3.74 9.54 19.88
N ALA A 52 -4.03 10.29 18.81
CA ALA A 52 -5.39 10.44 18.30
C ALA A 52 -5.97 9.11 17.81
N ARG A 53 -5.16 8.26 17.19
CA ARG A 53 -5.60 6.94 16.73
C ARG A 53 -5.92 6.00 17.89
N LEU A 54 -5.06 5.93 18.90
CA LEU A 54 -5.30 5.13 20.10
C LEU A 54 -6.48 5.70 20.90
N GLY A 55 -6.58 7.03 21.00
CA GLY A 55 -7.71 7.71 21.62
C GLY A 55 -9.03 7.39 20.92
N TRP A 56 -9.06 7.45 19.58
CA TRP A 56 -10.21 7.00 18.80
C TRP A 56 -10.55 5.55 19.13
N THR A 57 -9.59 4.63 19.04
CA THR A 57 -9.81 3.20 19.29
C THR A 57 -10.32 2.87 20.69
N TYR A 58 -9.79 3.50 21.75
CA TYR A 58 -10.05 3.08 23.14
C TYR A 58 -10.95 4.01 23.94
N LEU A 59 -11.16 5.25 23.49
CA LEU A 59 -11.99 6.24 24.18
C LEU A 59 -13.32 6.52 23.43
N SER A 60 -13.43 6.13 22.16
CA SER A 60 -14.69 6.23 21.41
C SER A 60 -15.47 4.92 21.45
N PRO A 61 -16.78 4.92 21.74
CA PRO A 61 -17.64 3.73 21.69
C PRO A 61 -17.66 3.03 20.31
N HIS A 62 -17.37 3.78 19.25
CA HIS A 62 -17.33 3.29 17.86
C HIS A 62 -15.91 3.36 17.26
N GLY A 63 -14.90 3.36 18.12
CA GLY A 63 -13.50 3.55 17.78
C GLY A 63 -12.87 2.41 16.98
N ALA A 64 -13.18 1.17 17.35
CA ALA A 64 -12.77 -0.06 16.70
C ALA A 64 -13.65 -1.19 17.20
N ASN A 65 -13.94 -2.17 16.34
CA ASN A 65 -14.68 -3.38 16.73
C ASN A 65 -13.80 -4.64 16.69
N PHE A 66 -12.59 -4.54 16.11
CA PHE A 66 -11.63 -5.62 16.00
C PHE A 66 -12.22 -6.92 15.44
N VAL A 67 -13.21 -6.82 14.54
CA VAL A 67 -13.97 -7.98 14.07
C VAL A 67 -13.06 -9.06 13.46
N ASP A 68 -12.06 -8.66 12.68
CA ASP A 68 -11.15 -9.61 12.05
C ASP A 68 -10.16 -10.21 13.06
N LEU A 69 -9.71 -9.44 14.05
CA LEU A 69 -8.86 -9.96 15.13
C LEU A 69 -9.62 -10.98 16.00
N HIS A 70 -10.90 -10.76 16.28
CA HIS A 70 -11.73 -11.77 16.94
C HIS A 70 -11.86 -13.03 16.08
N VAL A 71 -12.06 -12.89 14.76
CA VAL A 71 -12.09 -14.05 13.84
C VAL A 71 -10.77 -14.81 13.87
N TYR A 72 -9.62 -14.13 13.88
CA TYR A 72 -8.30 -14.76 13.97
C TYR A 72 -8.13 -15.57 15.25
N LEU A 73 -8.40 -14.95 16.40
CA LEU A 73 -8.15 -15.56 17.70
C LEU A 73 -9.19 -16.62 18.05
N GLY A 74 -10.47 -16.38 17.74
CA GLY A 74 -11.54 -17.36 17.97
C GLY A 74 -11.45 -18.56 17.03
N GLY A 75 -11.11 -18.33 15.75
CA GLY A 75 -10.80 -19.43 14.83
C GLY A 75 -9.56 -20.21 15.26
N ALA A 76 -8.54 -19.54 15.80
CA ALA A 76 -7.38 -20.21 16.37
C ALA A 76 -7.73 -21.04 17.61
N ALA A 77 -8.51 -20.49 18.55
CA ALA A 77 -8.98 -21.22 19.73
C ALA A 77 -9.86 -22.43 19.38
N ALA A 78 -10.54 -22.41 18.23
CA ALA A 78 -11.28 -23.58 17.74
C ALA A 78 -10.39 -24.80 17.45
N LEU A 79 -9.07 -24.64 17.38
CA LEU A 79 -8.13 -25.78 17.32
C LEU A 79 -8.15 -26.66 18.57
N ASP A 80 -8.60 -26.15 19.72
CA ASP A 80 -8.79 -26.95 20.95
C ASP A 80 -9.88 -28.02 20.79
N HIS A 81 -10.77 -27.86 19.81
CA HIS A 81 -11.88 -28.76 19.54
C HIS A 81 -11.75 -29.31 18.11
N PRO A 82 -11.21 -30.53 17.94
CA PRO A 82 -10.97 -31.11 16.62
C PRO A 82 -12.20 -31.04 15.71
N GLY A 83 -11.99 -30.58 14.47
CA GLY A 83 -13.05 -30.50 13.45
C GLY A 83 -13.89 -29.22 13.48
N THR A 84 -13.69 -28.30 14.42
CA THR A 84 -14.55 -27.12 14.58
C THR A 84 -14.02 -25.82 13.95
N LEU A 85 -12.81 -25.84 13.39
CA LEU A 85 -12.14 -24.65 12.83
C LEU A 85 -13.01 -23.88 11.83
N TYR A 86 -13.62 -24.58 10.87
CA TYR A 86 -14.42 -23.94 9.83
C TYR A 86 -15.92 -23.83 10.15
N SER A 87 -16.37 -24.36 11.30
CA SER A 87 -17.70 -24.08 11.87
C SER A 87 -17.70 -22.89 12.83
N TYR A 88 -16.52 -22.39 13.25
CA TYR A 88 -16.42 -21.18 14.05
C TYR A 88 -16.91 -19.94 13.29
N VAL A 89 -17.67 -19.10 13.99
CA VAL A 89 -18.19 -17.84 13.48
C VAL A 89 -18.21 -16.80 14.60
N TYR A 90 -17.81 -15.56 14.28
CA TYR A 90 -17.91 -14.42 15.18
C TYR A 90 -19.14 -13.57 14.84
N ALA A 91 -20.07 -13.40 15.79
CA ALA A 91 -21.34 -12.71 15.56
C ALA A 91 -21.55 -11.46 16.43
N ASP A 92 -20.77 -11.26 17.49
CA ASP A 92 -21.07 -10.28 18.55
C ASP A 92 -21.22 -8.83 18.04
N GLN A 93 -20.37 -8.44 17.08
CA GLN A 93 -20.37 -7.09 16.50
C GLN A 93 -21.06 -7.02 15.13
N THR A 94 -21.37 -8.17 14.56
CA THR A 94 -21.99 -8.30 13.23
C THR A 94 -23.10 -9.36 13.27
N PRO A 95 -24.15 -9.21 14.10
CA PRO A 95 -25.13 -10.28 14.31
C PRO A 95 -25.92 -10.63 13.03
N ASN A 96 -26.10 -9.66 12.14
CA ASN A 96 -26.74 -9.84 10.83
C ASN A 96 -25.78 -10.34 9.74
N PHE A 97 -24.48 -10.44 10.06
CA PHE A 97 -23.46 -11.04 9.21
C PHE A 97 -22.37 -11.70 10.06
N PRO A 98 -22.68 -12.87 10.66
CA PRO A 98 -21.69 -13.62 11.42
C PRO A 98 -20.47 -13.95 10.54
N LEU A 99 -19.27 -13.60 11.00
CA LEU A 99 -18.04 -13.68 10.23
C LEU A 99 -17.35 -15.04 10.47
N PRO A 100 -17.29 -15.93 9.45
CA PRO A 100 -16.63 -17.21 9.60
C PRO A 100 -15.11 -17.09 9.50
N PHE A 101 -14.40 -18.07 10.04
CA PHE A 101 -12.97 -18.21 9.75
C PHE A 101 -12.76 -18.61 8.28
N THR A 102 -12.11 -17.76 7.49
CA THR A 102 -11.96 -17.91 6.02
C THR A 102 -10.50 -18.05 5.55
N TYR A 103 -9.57 -18.13 6.50
CA TYR A 103 -8.13 -18.17 6.24
C TYR A 103 -7.63 -19.62 6.09
N PRO A 104 -6.47 -19.85 5.47
CA PRO A 104 -5.85 -21.17 5.49
C PRO A 104 -5.62 -21.64 6.94
N PRO A 105 -5.62 -22.96 7.22
CA PRO A 105 -5.54 -23.42 8.60
C PRO A 105 -4.22 -23.04 9.29
N PHE A 106 -3.14 -22.82 8.53
CA PHE A 106 -1.87 -22.34 9.07
C PHE A 106 -2.01 -20.98 9.78
N ALA A 107 -2.96 -20.14 9.37
CA ALA A 107 -3.25 -18.90 10.09
C ALA A 107 -3.72 -19.17 11.51
N ALA A 108 -4.59 -20.17 11.71
CA ALA A 108 -5.03 -20.57 13.05
C ALA A 108 -3.85 -21.08 13.89
N VAL A 109 -2.94 -21.87 13.30
CA VAL A 109 -1.71 -22.32 13.97
C VAL A 109 -0.84 -21.15 14.42
N VAL A 110 -0.66 -20.14 13.56
CA VAL A 110 0.13 -18.94 13.87
C VAL A 110 -0.53 -18.06 14.94
N PHE A 111 -1.86 -17.96 14.93
CA PHE A 111 -2.60 -17.13 15.88
C PHE A 111 -2.93 -17.81 17.20
N TYR A 112 -2.80 -19.14 17.29
CA TYR A 112 -3.14 -19.91 18.48
C TYR A 112 -2.41 -19.44 19.76
N PRO A 113 -1.10 -19.14 19.75
CA PRO A 113 -0.45 -18.63 20.96
C PRO A 113 -1.04 -17.29 21.45
N LEU A 114 -1.58 -16.48 20.52
CA LEU A 114 -2.21 -15.21 20.86
C LEU A 114 -3.62 -15.40 21.41
N SER A 115 -4.34 -16.47 21.06
CA SER A 115 -5.68 -16.73 21.58
C SER A 115 -5.68 -17.12 23.06
N LEU A 116 -4.51 -17.50 23.61
CA LEU A 116 -4.31 -17.82 25.03
C LEU A 116 -4.17 -16.56 25.91
N LEU A 117 -4.00 -15.38 25.31
CA LEU A 117 -3.78 -14.13 26.03
C LEU A 117 -5.09 -13.33 26.18
N PRO A 118 -5.22 -12.46 27.21
CA PRO A 118 -6.37 -11.58 27.32
C PRO A 118 -6.54 -10.71 26.08
N PHE A 119 -7.73 -10.73 25.48
CA PHE A 119 -7.99 -10.06 24.19
C PHE A 119 -7.55 -8.59 24.16
N ARG A 120 -7.80 -7.84 25.24
CA ARG A 120 -7.43 -6.42 25.33
C ARG A 120 -5.91 -6.19 25.19
N VAL A 121 -5.11 -7.09 25.76
CA VAL A 121 -3.65 -7.04 25.65
C VAL A 121 -3.22 -7.32 24.21
N VAL A 122 -3.80 -8.35 23.58
CA VAL A 122 -3.53 -8.69 22.19
C VAL A 122 -3.92 -7.55 21.26
N ALA A 123 -5.13 -7.01 21.40
CA ALA A 123 -5.63 -5.91 20.59
C ALA A 123 -4.73 -4.66 20.69
N PHE A 124 -4.28 -4.30 21.90
CA PHE A 124 -3.36 -3.17 22.10
C PHE A 124 -1.99 -3.43 21.46
N ALA A 125 -1.38 -4.58 21.75
CA ALA A 125 -0.11 -4.97 21.15
C ALA A 125 -0.21 -5.04 19.62
N TRP A 126 -1.35 -5.49 19.08
CA TRP A 126 -1.63 -5.59 17.65
C TRP A 126 -1.70 -4.22 16.98
N GLN A 127 -2.34 -3.22 17.60
CA GLN A 127 -2.34 -1.84 17.09
C GLN A 127 -0.92 -1.28 17.03
N VAL A 128 -0.15 -1.43 18.11
CA VAL A 128 1.24 -0.95 18.18
C VAL A 128 2.11 -1.65 17.13
N ALA A 129 1.99 -2.97 17.01
CA ALA A 129 2.72 -3.76 16.02
C ALA A 129 2.37 -3.34 14.58
N THR A 130 1.09 -3.07 14.31
CA THR A 130 0.61 -2.61 12.99
C THR A 130 1.16 -1.22 12.66
N MET A 131 1.20 -0.29 13.62
CA MET A 131 1.80 1.04 13.43
C MET A 131 3.31 0.96 13.18
N ALA A 132 4.02 0.13 13.96
CA ALA A 132 5.44 -0.10 13.77
C ALA A 132 5.74 -0.75 12.42
N ALA A 133 4.90 -1.71 12.00
CA ALA A 133 5.02 -2.38 10.72
C ALA A 133 4.76 -1.42 9.54
N LEU A 134 3.78 -0.52 9.67
CA LEU A 134 3.54 0.54 8.69
C LEU A 134 4.75 1.46 8.54
N TYR A 135 5.31 1.94 9.65
CA TYR A 135 6.53 2.75 9.63
C TYR A 135 7.69 1.99 8.97
N ALA A 136 7.91 0.73 9.33
CA ALA A 136 8.94 -0.12 8.75
C ALA A 136 8.73 -0.33 7.23
N ALA A 137 7.49 -0.59 6.79
CA ALA A 137 7.14 -0.74 5.38
C ALA A 137 7.45 0.53 4.59
N ILE A 138 7.14 1.71 5.14
CA ILE A 138 7.48 3.01 4.55
C ILE A 138 9.01 3.18 4.43
N ARG A 139 9.77 2.82 5.48
CA ARG A 139 11.24 2.89 5.48
C ARG A 139 11.87 1.93 4.47
N ILE A 140 11.32 0.72 4.31
CA ILE A 140 11.78 -0.24 3.31
C ILE A 140 11.45 0.25 1.91
N SER A 141 10.25 0.80 1.70
CA SER A 141 9.84 1.39 0.43
C SER A 141 10.79 2.50 0.00
N GLN A 142 11.11 3.42 0.93
CA GLN A 142 12.11 4.47 0.74
C GLN A 142 13.49 3.91 0.35
N ARG A 143 13.93 2.85 1.04
CA ARG A 143 15.21 2.19 0.74
C ARG A 143 15.22 1.55 -0.65
N LEU A 144 14.11 0.94 -1.07
CA LEU A 144 13.97 0.31 -2.39
C LEU A 144 13.99 1.33 -3.54
N ILE A 145 13.62 2.59 -3.29
CA ILE A 145 13.72 3.69 -4.27
C ILE A 145 14.97 4.57 -4.09
N GLY A 146 15.94 4.14 -3.28
CA GLY A 146 17.23 4.83 -3.13
C GLY A 146 17.22 6.06 -2.20
N VAL A 147 16.16 6.26 -1.40
CA VAL A 147 16.13 7.36 -0.41
C VAL A 147 17.01 6.99 0.79
N ALA A 148 17.94 7.90 1.14
CA ALA A 148 18.90 7.71 2.22
C ALA A 148 18.25 7.56 3.61
N ALA A 149 18.96 6.88 4.52
CA ALA A 149 18.49 6.59 5.88
C ALA A 149 18.72 7.71 6.91
N GLY A 150 19.15 8.90 6.45
CA GLY A 150 19.41 10.06 7.30
C GLY A 150 18.17 10.62 8.00
N ALA A 151 18.38 11.66 8.82
CA ALA A 151 17.31 12.30 9.60
C ALA A 151 16.12 12.74 8.74
N ASP A 152 16.39 13.25 7.53
CA ASP A 152 15.36 13.65 6.58
C ASP A 152 14.50 12.48 6.08
N GLY A 153 15.13 11.33 5.77
CA GLY A 153 14.40 10.12 5.38
C GLY A 153 13.52 9.59 6.52
N ARG A 154 14.02 9.64 7.76
CA ARG A 154 13.24 9.26 8.96
C ARG A 154 12.06 10.20 9.18
N ARG A 155 12.26 11.52 9.10
CA ARG A 155 11.19 12.53 9.22
C ARG A 155 10.13 12.37 8.14
N MET A 156 10.55 12.10 6.90
CA MET A 156 9.61 11.81 5.81
C MET A 156 8.79 10.55 6.09
N ALA A 157 9.41 9.49 6.63
CA ALA A 157 8.67 8.29 7.02
C ALA A 157 7.69 8.54 8.17
N MET A 158 8.08 9.36 9.15
CA MET A 158 7.19 9.78 10.25
C MET A 158 5.98 10.55 9.72
N ALA A 159 6.19 11.51 8.81
CA ALA A 159 5.10 12.26 8.18
C ALA A 159 4.17 11.35 7.36
N TRP A 160 4.73 10.45 6.55
CA TRP A 160 3.93 9.47 5.80
C TRP A 160 3.12 8.59 6.75
N THR A 161 3.72 8.06 7.81
CA THR A 161 3.02 7.22 8.80
C THR A 161 1.90 8.00 9.49
N ALA A 162 2.19 9.25 9.90
CA ALA A 162 1.21 10.12 10.56
C ALA A 162 -0.02 10.36 9.69
N VAL A 163 0.15 10.50 8.38
CA VAL A 163 -0.96 10.70 7.43
C VAL A 163 -1.64 9.37 7.07
N THR A 164 -0.87 8.32 6.75
CA THR A 164 -1.42 7.07 6.23
C THR A 164 -2.11 6.22 7.28
N ILE A 165 -1.97 6.50 8.57
CA ILE A 165 -2.84 5.88 9.60
C ILE A 165 -4.33 6.20 9.36
N TRP A 166 -4.63 7.30 8.66
CA TRP A 166 -5.99 7.80 8.48
C TRP A 166 -6.62 7.50 7.12
N ILE A 167 -5.82 7.04 6.14
CA ILE A 167 -6.38 6.68 4.84
C ILE A 167 -7.21 5.40 4.96
N GLU A 168 -8.26 5.29 4.14
CA GLU A 168 -9.27 4.23 4.24
C GLU A 168 -8.71 2.81 4.39
N PRO A 169 -7.73 2.32 3.59
CA PRO A 169 -7.18 0.98 3.78
C PRO A 169 -6.59 0.73 5.17
N LEU A 170 -5.90 1.72 5.74
CA LEU A 170 -5.22 1.61 7.01
C LEU A 170 -6.18 1.88 8.16
N ARG A 171 -7.09 2.85 8.03
CA ARG A 171 -8.17 3.07 8.99
C ARG A 171 -8.96 1.78 9.20
N SER A 172 -9.43 1.15 8.12
CA SER A 172 -10.14 -0.13 8.19
C SER A 172 -9.25 -1.25 8.76
N THR A 173 -7.95 -1.24 8.46
CA THR A 173 -7.01 -2.22 9.03
C THR A 173 -6.94 -2.13 10.54
N PHE A 174 -6.78 -0.92 11.08
CA PHE A 174 -6.73 -0.66 12.52
C PHE A 174 -8.10 -0.82 13.20
N ASP A 175 -9.22 -0.53 12.54
CA ASP A 175 -10.57 -0.68 13.10
C ASP A 175 -10.95 -2.15 13.27
N TYR A 176 -10.54 -3.00 12.32
CA TYR A 176 -10.88 -4.42 12.32
C TYR A 176 -9.77 -5.32 12.88
N GLY A 177 -8.55 -4.80 13.04
CA GLY A 177 -7.40 -5.57 13.51
C GLY A 177 -6.80 -6.49 12.43
N GLN A 178 -6.76 -6.04 11.18
CA GLN A 178 -6.29 -6.82 10.04
C GLN A 178 -4.77 -7.09 10.05
N VAL A 179 -4.38 -8.25 9.52
CA VAL A 179 -2.96 -8.67 9.41
C VAL A 179 -2.22 -8.10 8.18
N ASN A 180 -2.93 -7.46 7.24
CA ASN A 180 -2.38 -7.17 5.91
C ASN A 180 -1.12 -6.29 5.92
N VAL A 181 -0.98 -5.35 6.85
CA VAL A 181 0.22 -4.50 6.96
C VAL A 181 1.45 -5.34 7.36
N LEU A 182 1.28 -6.32 8.26
CA LEU A 182 2.35 -7.24 8.65
C LEU A 182 2.76 -8.14 7.48
N LEU A 183 1.79 -8.64 6.70
CA LEU A 183 2.06 -9.44 5.51
C LEU A 183 2.75 -8.61 4.41
N MET A 184 2.27 -7.39 4.16
CA MET A 184 2.90 -6.45 3.23
C MET A 184 4.35 -6.17 3.64
N LEU A 185 4.61 -5.95 4.94
CA LEU A 185 5.98 -5.78 5.46
C LEU A 185 6.84 -7.02 5.17
N GLY A 186 6.32 -8.23 5.42
CA GLY A 186 7.00 -9.49 5.10
C GLY A 186 7.39 -9.60 3.61
N VAL A 187 6.47 -9.25 2.71
CA VAL A 187 6.74 -9.25 1.26
C VAL A 187 7.76 -8.16 0.88
N LEU A 188 7.66 -6.96 1.44
CA LEU A 188 8.64 -5.89 1.21
C LEU A 188 10.05 -6.31 1.68
N LEU A 189 10.15 -7.00 2.81
CA LEU A 189 11.40 -7.59 3.30
C LEU A 189 11.91 -8.69 2.36
N ALA A 190 11.02 -9.52 1.81
CA ALA A 190 11.36 -10.55 0.84
C ALA A 190 11.94 -9.97 -0.47
N VAL A 191 11.46 -8.80 -0.88
CA VAL A 191 11.99 -8.05 -2.03
C VAL A 191 13.30 -7.33 -1.71
N LEU A 192 13.43 -6.81 -0.49
CA LEU A 192 14.63 -6.11 -0.05
C LEU A 192 15.83 -7.05 0.08
N THR A 193 15.63 -8.26 0.64
CA THR A 193 16.70 -9.22 0.89
C THR A 193 17.23 -9.85 -0.41
N THR A 194 18.55 -9.99 -0.50
CA THR A 194 19.23 -10.72 -1.58
C THR A 194 19.24 -12.23 -1.35
N ARG A 195 19.06 -12.68 -0.10
CA ARG A 195 19.07 -14.10 0.28
C ARG A 195 17.81 -14.79 -0.24
N TRP A 196 17.97 -15.72 -1.18
CA TRP A 196 16.86 -16.42 -1.82
C TRP A 196 15.99 -17.19 -0.82
N TRP A 197 16.60 -17.86 0.17
CA TRP A 197 15.88 -18.66 1.16
C TRP A 197 15.03 -17.79 2.08
N LEU A 198 15.54 -16.64 2.52
CA LEU A 198 14.78 -15.72 3.37
C LEU A 198 13.62 -15.08 2.58
N SER A 199 13.86 -14.72 1.33
CA SER A 199 12.82 -14.22 0.43
C SER A 199 11.71 -15.26 0.24
N GLY A 200 12.09 -16.51 -0.06
CA GLY A 200 11.14 -17.61 -0.21
C GLY A 200 10.37 -17.91 1.08
N LEU A 201 11.06 -17.95 2.23
CA LEU A 201 10.45 -18.15 3.54
C LEU A 201 9.37 -17.11 3.84
N LEU A 202 9.68 -15.82 3.69
CA LEU A 202 8.75 -14.74 3.99
C LEU A 202 7.51 -14.78 3.09
N VAL A 203 7.68 -15.03 1.78
CA VAL A 203 6.56 -15.12 0.84
C VAL A 203 5.72 -16.37 1.09
N GLY A 204 6.35 -17.53 1.31
CA GLY A 204 5.65 -18.79 1.55
C GLY A 204 4.87 -18.81 2.86
N VAL A 205 5.46 -18.29 3.95
CA VAL A 205 4.77 -18.12 5.25
C VAL A 205 3.61 -17.14 5.12
N ALA A 206 3.82 -15.99 4.45
CA ALA A 206 2.75 -15.02 4.25
C ALA A 206 1.58 -15.62 3.46
N ALA A 207 1.85 -16.39 2.40
CA ALA A 207 0.85 -17.12 1.62
C ALA A 207 0.12 -18.19 2.46
N GLY A 208 0.83 -18.85 3.39
CA GLY A 208 0.25 -19.80 4.33
C GLY A 208 -0.70 -19.13 5.34
N ILE A 209 -0.41 -17.90 5.78
CA ILE A 209 -1.29 -17.15 6.70
C ILE A 209 -2.51 -16.59 5.96
N LYS A 210 -2.34 -16.11 4.73
CA LYS A 210 -3.41 -15.58 3.89
C LYS A 210 -3.01 -15.79 2.45
N LEU A 211 -3.90 -16.22 1.57
CA LEU A 211 -3.48 -16.55 0.19
C LEU A 211 -3.06 -15.34 -0.66
N THR A 212 -3.52 -14.13 -0.32
CA THR A 212 -3.28 -12.91 -1.11
C THR A 212 -1.79 -12.64 -1.44
N PRO A 213 -0.83 -12.74 -0.50
CA PRO A 213 0.59 -12.54 -0.76
C PRO A 213 1.23 -13.60 -1.67
N ALA A 214 0.53 -14.69 -2.03
CA ALA A 214 1.05 -15.69 -2.98
C ALA A 214 1.35 -15.07 -4.35
N ILE A 215 0.67 -13.97 -4.71
CA ILE A 215 0.94 -13.21 -5.94
C ILE A 215 2.39 -12.68 -5.99
N ALA A 216 3.05 -12.46 -4.85
CA ALA A 216 4.46 -12.09 -4.80
C ALA A 216 5.39 -13.18 -5.39
N GLY A 217 4.93 -14.43 -5.47
CA GLY A 217 5.61 -15.48 -6.24
C GLY A 217 5.75 -15.12 -7.72
N VAL A 218 4.72 -14.51 -8.32
CA VAL A 218 4.75 -14.00 -9.71
C VAL A 218 5.81 -12.91 -9.86
N TYR A 219 5.94 -12.02 -8.87
CA TYR A 219 7.03 -11.04 -8.85
C TYR A 219 8.40 -11.74 -8.88
N LEU A 220 8.62 -12.73 -8.00
CA LEU A 220 9.90 -13.46 -7.94
C LEU A 220 10.24 -14.17 -9.25
N LEU A 221 9.26 -14.80 -9.90
CA LEU A 221 9.41 -15.40 -11.23
C LEU A 221 9.73 -14.33 -12.29
N GLY A 222 9.00 -13.21 -12.28
CA GLY A 222 9.20 -12.11 -13.21
C GLY A 222 10.58 -11.46 -13.13
N VAL A 223 11.13 -11.32 -11.91
CA VAL A 223 12.52 -10.86 -11.70
C VAL A 223 13.55 -11.99 -11.77
N ARG A 224 13.15 -13.20 -12.22
CA ARG A 224 14.00 -14.39 -12.41
C ARG A 224 14.71 -14.88 -11.14
N ARG A 225 14.13 -14.63 -9.95
CA ARG A 225 14.60 -15.20 -8.68
C ARG A 225 14.03 -16.61 -8.47
N TRP A 226 14.35 -17.52 -9.40
CA TRP A 226 13.77 -18.86 -9.46
C TRP A 226 13.92 -19.66 -8.17
N ALA A 227 15.10 -19.62 -7.53
CA ALA A 227 15.34 -20.29 -6.26
C ALA A 227 14.44 -19.76 -5.13
N ALA A 228 14.23 -18.44 -5.07
CA ALA A 228 13.33 -17.84 -4.08
C ALA A 228 11.87 -18.20 -4.36
N ALA A 229 11.46 -18.22 -5.63
CA ALA A 229 10.11 -18.62 -6.03
C ALA A 229 9.83 -20.09 -5.69
N ALA A 230 10.73 -21.00 -6.08
CA ALA A 230 10.63 -22.42 -5.76
C ALA A 230 10.61 -22.65 -4.24
N PHE A 231 11.50 -21.98 -3.49
CA PHE A 231 11.52 -22.11 -2.04
C PHE A 231 10.27 -21.53 -1.38
N SER A 232 9.68 -20.45 -1.91
CA SER A 232 8.40 -19.93 -1.42
C SER A 232 7.26 -20.94 -1.58
N PHE A 233 7.25 -21.67 -2.69
CA PHE A 233 6.29 -22.75 -2.92
C PHE A 233 6.51 -23.91 -1.94
N VAL A 234 7.76 -24.34 -1.75
CA VAL A 234 8.11 -25.39 -0.77
C VAL A 234 7.68 -24.98 0.64
N VAL A 235 7.96 -23.76 1.06
CA VAL A 235 7.55 -23.25 2.38
C VAL A 235 6.03 -23.18 2.49
N PHE A 236 5.33 -22.70 1.47
CA PHE A 236 3.87 -22.72 1.45
C PHE A 236 3.31 -24.14 1.60
N VAL A 237 3.83 -25.12 0.84
CA VAL A 237 3.46 -26.53 1.00
C VAL A 237 3.78 -27.05 2.40
N ALA A 238 4.91 -26.66 3.00
CA ALA A 238 5.22 -27.00 4.37
C ALA A 238 4.21 -26.43 5.37
N THR A 239 3.68 -25.22 5.15
CA THR A 239 2.59 -24.67 5.98
C THR A 239 1.31 -25.50 5.90
N ILE A 240 1.02 -26.10 4.75
CA ILE A 240 -0.09 -27.04 4.57
C ILE A 240 0.19 -28.34 5.32
N GLY A 241 1.42 -28.87 5.27
CA GLY A 241 1.83 -30.04 6.05
C GLY A 241 1.68 -29.82 7.55
N VAL A 242 2.14 -28.68 8.07
CA VAL A 242 1.94 -28.29 9.48
C VAL A 242 0.45 -28.18 9.81
N SER A 243 -0.33 -27.57 8.93
CA SER A 243 -1.78 -27.48 9.08
C SER A 243 -2.44 -28.85 9.17
N ALA A 244 -2.04 -29.81 8.32
CA ALA A 244 -2.59 -31.17 8.32
C ALA A 244 -2.26 -31.90 9.62
N MET A 245 -1.08 -31.68 10.21
CA MET A 245 -0.70 -32.26 11.50
C MET A 245 -1.52 -31.68 12.67
N VAL A 246 -1.87 -30.38 12.62
CA VAL A 246 -2.56 -29.71 13.74
C VAL A 246 -4.09 -29.74 13.59
N ALA A 247 -4.61 -29.40 12.41
CA ALA A 247 -6.03 -29.26 12.14
C ALA A 247 -6.66 -30.50 11.45
N GLY A 248 -5.85 -31.50 11.09
CA GLY A 248 -6.33 -32.75 10.49
C GLY A 248 -7.09 -32.53 9.18
N ASP A 249 -8.25 -33.20 9.04
CA ASP A 249 -9.08 -33.18 7.83
C ASP A 249 -9.63 -31.78 7.49
N GLN A 250 -9.68 -30.85 8.45
CA GLN A 250 -10.03 -29.44 8.18
C GLN A 250 -9.08 -28.81 7.15
N THR A 251 -7.82 -29.24 7.12
CA THR A 251 -6.86 -28.79 6.09
C THR A 251 -7.28 -29.22 4.70
N ARG A 252 -7.66 -30.49 4.52
CA ARG A 252 -8.16 -31.00 3.24
C ARG A 252 -9.46 -30.31 2.86
N TYR A 253 -10.37 -30.15 3.83
CA TYR A 253 -11.66 -29.50 3.62
C TYR A 253 -11.48 -28.06 3.11
N TYR A 254 -10.54 -27.29 3.68
CA TYR A 254 -10.21 -25.95 3.19
C TYR A 254 -9.80 -25.96 1.71
N PHE A 255 -8.76 -26.71 1.34
CA PHE A 255 -8.19 -26.66 0.00
C PHE A 255 -9.08 -27.30 -1.08
N THR A 256 -10.02 -28.17 -0.71
CA THR A 256 -10.89 -28.89 -1.67
C THR A 256 -12.31 -28.35 -1.77
N LYS A 257 -12.83 -27.71 -0.72
CA LYS A 257 -14.24 -27.26 -0.66
C LYS A 257 -14.36 -25.76 -0.41
N LEU A 258 -13.53 -25.19 0.46
CA LEU A 258 -13.67 -23.78 0.85
C LEU A 258 -12.86 -22.84 -0.05
N LEU A 259 -11.75 -23.32 -0.61
CA LEU A 259 -10.91 -22.55 -1.50
C LEU A 259 -11.70 -22.18 -2.77
N GLY A 260 -12.05 -20.90 -2.90
CA GLY A 260 -12.83 -20.37 -4.02
C GLY A 260 -14.33 -20.24 -3.77
N ASP A 261 -14.83 -20.72 -2.62
CA ASP A 261 -16.22 -20.49 -2.20
C ASP A 261 -16.39 -19.06 -1.68
N ALA A 262 -16.62 -18.14 -2.61
CA ALA A 262 -16.79 -16.73 -2.29
C ALA A 262 -18.08 -16.41 -1.54
N HIS A 263 -19.12 -17.27 -1.60
CA HIS A 263 -20.36 -17.05 -0.85
C HIS A 263 -20.11 -17.15 0.65
N ARG A 264 -19.19 -18.02 1.07
CA ARG A 264 -18.77 -18.14 2.48
C ARG A 264 -17.93 -16.96 2.96
N VAL A 265 -17.22 -16.26 2.07
CA VAL A 265 -16.30 -15.18 2.45
C VAL A 265 -17.04 -13.88 2.78
N GLY A 266 -18.14 -13.58 2.10
CA GLY A 266 -18.98 -12.43 2.44
C GLY A 266 -19.67 -11.75 1.25
N PRO A 267 -20.24 -10.54 1.46
CA PRO A 267 -21.01 -9.83 0.45
C PRO A 267 -20.14 -9.37 -0.72
N ILE A 268 -20.18 -10.11 -1.83
CA ILE A 268 -19.28 -9.91 -2.98
C ILE A 268 -19.42 -8.51 -3.59
N ALA A 269 -20.62 -7.95 -3.64
CA ALA A 269 -20.87 -6.69 -4.34
C ALA A 269 -20.89 -5.44 -3.46
N THR A 270 -20.62 -5.53 -2.15
CA THR A 270 -20.55 -4.31 -1.32
C THR A 270 -19.47 -3.34 -1.85
N SER A 271 -19.67 -2.04 -1.67
CA SER A 271 -18.77 -1.01 -2.22
C SER A 271 -17.33 -1.15 -1.75
N ILE A 272 -17.09 -1.67 -0.55
CA ILE A 272 -15.73 -1.86 -0.05
C ILE A 272 -14.99 -3.04 -0.69
N ASN A 273 -15.66 -3.91 -1.45
CA ASN A 273 -14.97 -4.88 -2.30
C ASN A 273 -14.57 -4.22 -3.63
N GLN A 274 -13.28 -3.98 -3.81
CA GLN A 274 -12.67 -3.34 -4.98
C GLN A 274 -11.97 -4.34 -5.92
N SER A 275 -12.45 -5.59 -6.01
CA SER A 275 -12.04 -6.53 -7.07
C SER A 275 -12.85 -6.37 -8.35
N TRP A 276 -12.37 -6.91 -9.48
CA TRP A 276 -13.15 -6.93 -10.72
C TRP A 276 -14.48 -7.66 -10.57
N ARG A 277 -14.50 -8.82 -9.88
CA ARG A 277 -15.74 -9.55 -9.58
C ARG A 277 -16.73 -8.67 -8.83
N GLY A 278 -16.30 -7.98 -7.76
CA GLY A 278 -17.15 -7.08 -6.99
C GLY A 278 -17.67 -5.91 -7.82
N GLY A 279 -16.78 -5.25 -8.57
CA GLY A 279 -17.11 -4.12 -9.43
C GLY A 279 -18.14 -4.46 -10.50
N ILE A 280 -17.91 -5.53 -11.25
CA ILE A 280 -18.81 -5.96 -12.31
C ILE A 280 -20.13 -6.46 -11.73
N SER A 281 -20.12 -7.15 -10.59
CA SER A 281 -21.35 -7.58 -9.93
C SER A 281 -22.26 -6.40 -9.56
N ARG A 282 -21.69 -5.27 -9.12
CA ARG A 282 -22.45 -4.04 -8.85
C ARG A 282 -23.11 -3.47 -10.11
N ILE A 283 -22.42 -3.53 -11.25
CA ILE A 283 -22.95 -3.03 -12.53
C ILE A 283 -24.07 -3.94 -13.05
N LEU A 284 -23.89 -5.27 -12.95
CA LEU A 284 -24.84 -6.27 -13.43
C LEU A 284 -26.05 -6.47 -12.50
N GLY A 285 -25.96 -6.04 -11.24
CA GLY A 285 -27.02 -6.21 -10.25
C GLY A 285 -27.13 -7.62 -9.65
N HIS A 286 -26.23 -8.54 -10.00
CA HIS A 286 -26.10 -9.89 -9.46
C HIS A 286 -24.61 -10.31 -9.39
N ASP A 287 -24.28 -11.40 -8.68
CA ASP A 287 -22.90 -11.89 -8.60
C ASP A 287 -22.45 -12.40 -9.97
N ALA A 288 -21.44 -11.73 -10.52
CA ALA A 288 -20.88 -12.04 -11.83
C ALA A 288 -19.99 -13.30 -11.84
N GLY A 289 -19.61 -13.81 -10.66
CA GLY A 289 -18.66 -14.91 -10.54
C GLY A 289 -17.32 -14.60 -11.24
N PHE A 290 -16.71 -15.63 -11.81
CA PHE A 290 -15.66 -15.47 -12.83
C PHE A 290 -16.25 -15.66 -14.24
N GLY A 291 -17.40 -15.02 -14.51
CA GLY A 291 -18.03 -15.04 -15.82
C GLY A 291 -17.23 -14.27 -16.89
N PRO A 292 -17.65 -14.33 -18.17
CA PRO A 292 -16.91 -13.73 -19.28
C PRO A 292 -16.52 -12.24 -19.10
N PRO A 293 -17.39 -11.34 -18.56
CA PRO A 293 -17.00 -9.94 -18.36
C PRO A 293 -15.87 -9.78 -17.33
N VAL A 294 -15.87 -10.58 -16.26
CA VAL A 294 -14.85 -10.53 -15.21
C VAL A 294 -13.52 -11.06 -15.74
N LEU A 295 -13.55 -12.19 -16.44
CA LEU A 295 -12.36 -12.77 -17.07
C LEU A 295 -11.77 -11.86 -18.14
N ALA A 296 -12.60 -11.20 -18.96
CA ALA A 296 -12.14 -10.23 -19.94
C ALA A 296 -11.47 -9.02 -19.27
N ALA A 297 -12.07 -8.46 -18.21
CA ALA A 297 -11.48 -7.34 -17.46
C ALA A 297 -10.14 -7.72 -16.79
N ILE A 298 -10.06 -8.93 -16.22
CA ILE A 298 -8.82 -9.49 -15.67
C ILE A 298 -7.76 -9.65 -16.77
N ALA A 299 -8.12 -10.22 -17.93
CA ALA A 299 -7.20 -10.44 -19.03
C ALA A 299 -6.63 -9.10 -19.58
N VAL A 300 -7.49 -8.11 -19.79
CA VAL A 300 -7.07 -6.75 -20.20
C VAL A 300 -6.14 -6.13 -19.16
N THR A 301 -6.46 -6.26 -17.87
CA THR A 301 -5.62 -5.77 -16.77
C THR A 301 -4.28 -6.52 -16.71
N ALA A 302 -4.26 -7.83 -16.99
CA ALA A 302 -3.04 -8.62 -17.04
C ALA A 302 -2.12 -8.17 -18.18
N VAL A 303 -2.66 -7.92 -19.37
CA VAL A 303 -1.90 -7.33 -20.50
C VAL A 303 -1.32 -5.98 -20.08
N LEU A 304 -2.13 -5.12 -19.47
CA LEU A 304 -1.68 -3.81 -19.01
C LEU A 304 -0.59 -3.91 -17.94
N ALA A 305 -0.72 -4.83 -16.99
CA ALA A 305 0.29 -5.11 -15.98
C ALA A 305 1.60 -5.61 -16.60
N VAL A 306 1.54 -6.49 -17.62
CA VAL A 306 2.73 -6.93 -18.36
C VAL A 306 3.40 -5.77 -19.11
N LEU A 307 2.61 -4.89 -19.75
CA LEU A 307 3.15 -3.70 -20.42
C LEU A 307 3.82 -2.76 -19.42
N ALA A 308 3.14 -2.45 -18.30
CA ALA A 308 3.68 -1.66 -17.21
C ALA A 308 4.97 -2.27 -16.64
N TRP A 309 5.00 -3.59 -16.42
CA TRP A 309 6.17 -4.31 -15.95
C TRP A 309 7.37 -4.18 -16.90
N ARG A 310 7.14 -4.32 -18.21
CA ARG A 310 8.21 -4.34 -19.22
C ARG A 310 8.89 -2.99 -19.39
N VAL A 311 8.18 -1.89 -19.16
CA VAL A 311 8.76 -0.55 -19.30
C VAL A 311 9.48 -0.06 -18.05
N LEU A 312 9.31 -0.74 -16.91
CA LEU A 312 10.02 -0.42 -15.67
C LEU A 312 11.46 -0.94 -15.72
N ASP A 313 12.37 -0.10 -15.24
CA ASP A 313 13.79 -0.44 -15.12
C ASP A 313 13.97 -1.76 -14.34
N PRO A 314 14.87 -2.67 -14.76
CA PRO A 314 15.17 -3.90 -14.03
C PRO A 314 15.50 -3.70 -12.54
N THR A 315 16.09 -2.57 -12.19
CA THR A 315 16.45 -2.20 -10.81
C THR A 315 15.30 -1.62 -10.00
N ASP A 316 14.19 -1.21 -10.64
CA ASP A 316 12.98 -0.69 -9.98
C ASP A 316 12.15 -1.83 -9.35
N ARG A 317 12.71 -2.41 -8.30
CA ARG A 317 12.15 -3.54 -7.56
C ARG A 317 10.78 -3.20 -6.96
N LEU A 318 10.61 -1.98 -6.46
CA LEU A 318 9.34 -1.57 -5.83
C LEU A 318 8.25 -1.34 -6.88
N GLY A 319 8.53 -0.63 -7.97
CA GLY A 319 7.56 -0.42 -9.04
C GLY A 319 7.06 -1.74 -9.63
N LYS A 320 7.97 -2.68 -9.87
CA LYS A 320 7.65 -4.03 -10.34
C LYS A 320 6.78 -4.82 -9.37
N LEU A 321 7.08 -4.74 -8.07
CA LEU A 321 6.24 -5.35 -7.03
C LEU A 321 4.83 -4.74 -7.05
N LEU A 322 4.73 -3.42 -7.07
CA LEU A 322 3.45 -2.71 -7.05
C LEU A 322 2.56 -3.05 -8.25
N VAL A 323 3.13 -3.23 -9.45
CA VAL A 323 2.38 -3.71 -10.62
C VAL A 323 1.74 -5.07 -10.37
N VAL A 324 2.50 -6.00 -9.77
CA VAL A 324 2.03 -7.35 -9.44
C VAL A 324 0.96 -7.33 -8.35
N GLU A 325 1.16 -6.53 -7.30
CA GLU A 325 0.20 -6.41 -6.18
C GLU A 325 -1.11 -5.73 -6.61
N LEU A 326 -1.05 -4.66 -7.41
CA LEU A 326 -2.25 -4.03 -7.98
C LEU A 326 -3.02 -5.01 -8.87
N PHE A 327 -2.32 -5.78 -9.71
CA PHE A 327 -2.95 -6.83 -10.51
C PHE A 327 -3.59 -7.90 -9.62
N GLY A 328 -2.89 -8.37 -8.59
CA GLY A 328 -3.39 -9.35 -7.62
C GLY A 328 -4.66 -8.88 -6.91
N LEU A 329 -4.72 -7.62 -6.50
CA LEU A 329 -5.91 -7.02 -5.88
C LEU A 329 -7.10 -7.00 -6.85
N LEU A 330 -6.88 -6.69 -8.12
CA LEU A 330 -7.96 -6.67 -9.13
C LEU A 330 -8.42 -8.07 -9.52
N LEU A 331 -7.49 -9.04 -9.57
CA LEU A 331 -7.72 -10.45 -9.90
C LEU A 331 -8.45 -11.21 -8.79
N SER A 332 -8.17 -10.89 -7.52
CA SER A 332 -8.73 -11.59 -6.36
C SER A 332 -10.27 -11.69 -6.44
N PRO A 333 -10.90 -12.79 -6.00
CA PRO A 333 -12.36 -12.85 -5.90
C PRO A 333 -12.93 -11.69 -5.09
N ILE A 334 -12.25 -11.35 -3.99
CA ILE A 334 -12.62 -10.27 -3.08
C ILE A 334 -11.36 -9.49 -2.68
N SER A 335 -11.42 -8.17 -2.85
CA SER A 335 -10.39 -7.22 -2.42
C SER A 335 -11.03 -6.10 -1.62
N TRP A 336 -11.28 -6.35 -0.34
CA TRP A 336 -11.70 -5.35 0.62
C TRP A 336 -10.77 -4.15 0.63
N THR A 337 -11.27 -2.95 0.96
CA THR A 337 -10.43 -1.73 1.02
C THR A 337 -9.20 -1.89 1.92
N HIS A 338 -9.29 -2.66 3.01
CA HIS A 338 -8.15 -2.97 3.88
C HIS A 338 -7.10 -3.94 3.25
N HIS A 339 -7.35 -4.56 2.09
CA HIS A 339 -6.34 -5.27 1.31
C HIS A 339 -5.44 -4.30 0.52
N TRP A 340 -5.90 -3.07 0.26
CA TRP A 340 -5.20 -2.06 -0.54
C TRP A 340 -4.12 -1.30 0.23
N VAL A 341 -3.49 -1.92 1.25
CA VAL A 341 -2.37 -1.34 2.02
C VAL A 341 -1.18 -0.98 1.12
N TRP A 342 -1.05 -1.65 -0.02
CA TRP A 342 -0.08 -1.39 -1.09
C TRP A 342 -0.18 0.01 -1.71
N LEU A 343 -1.28 0.73 -1.50
CA LEU A 343 -1.39 2.13 -1.93
C LEU A 343 -0.37 3.03 -1.20
N VAL A 344 0.05 2.69 0.03
CA VAL A 344 1.09 3.44 0.75
C VAL A 344 2.44 3.39 0.00
N PRO A 345 3.04 2.22 -0.26
CA PRO A 345 4.25 2.14 -1.05
C PRO A 345 4.07 2.68 -2.48
N LEU A 346 2.89 2.53 -3.09
CA LEU A 346 2.59 3.12 -4.41
C LEU A 346 2.71 4.64 -4.41
N MET A 347 2.08 5.33 -3.46
CA MET A 347 2.13 6.78 -3.37
C MET A 347 3.56 7.27 -3.12
N ILE A 348 4.30 6.58 -2.24
CA ILE A 348 5.72 6.89 -1.99
C ILE A 348 6.55 6.71 -3.27
N TRP A 349 6.34 5.60 -3.99
CA TRP A 349 7.04 5.32 -5.24
C TRP A 349 6.71 6.34 -6.34
N ALA A 350 5.44 6.73 -6.49
CA ALA A 350 5.02 7.71 -7.48
C ALA A 350 5.56 9.12 -7.17
N ILE A 351 5.60 9.53 -5.91
CA ILE A 351 6.01 10.89 -5.50
C ILE A 351 7.53 11.03 -5.36
N HIS A 352 8.21 9.98 -4.91
CA HIS A 352 9.63 10.04 -4.54
C HIS A 352 10.52 9.10 -5.36
N GLY A 353 9.94 8.16 -6.10
CA GLY A 353 10.68 7.09 -6.80
C GLY A 353 11.23 7.47 -8.17
N PRO A 354 11.64 6.47 -8.96
CA PRO A 354 12.32 6.67 -10.24
C PRO A 354 11.50 7.44 -11.27
N LEU A 355 10.17 7.27 -11.26
CA LEU A 355 9.27 7.93 -12.22
C LEU A 355 8.72 9.29 -11.74
N ARG A 356 9.21 9.84 -10.61
CA ARG A 356 8.62 11.05 -10.00
C ARG A 356 8.58 12.29 -10.90
N GLU A 357 9.51 12.40 -11.85
CA GLU A 357 9.59 13.53 -12.79
C GLU A 357 8.74 13.31 -14.06
N ARG A 358 8.17 12.11 -14.23
CA ARG A 358 7.27 11.82 -15.36
C ARG A 358 5.95 12.57 -15.17
N ARG A 359 5.40 13.08 -16.27
CA ARG A 359 4.07 13.71 -16.28
C ARG A 359 3.05 12.74 -15.71
N GLY A 360 2.20 13.22 -14.79
CA GLY A 360 1.18 12.40 -14.12
C GLY A 360 1.63 11.72 -12.82
N ALA A 361 2.93 11.59 -12.52
CA ALA A 361 3.41 10.92 -11.30
C ALA A 361 2.81 11.52 -10.02
N ARG A 362 2.79 12.85 -9.93
CA ARG A 362 2.17 13.59 -8.82
C ARG A 362 0.64 13.45 -8.79
N ILE A 363 0.00 13.33 -9.96
CA ILE A 363 -1.46 13.13 -10.03
C ILE A 363 -1.80 11.74 -9.49
N VAL A 364 -1.05 10.71 -9.88
CA VAL A 364 -1.20 9.35 -9.33
C VAL A 364 -0.98 9.36 -7.82
N GLY A 365 0.16 9.87 -7.36
CA GLY A 365 0.50 9.86 -5.94
C GLY A 365 -0.48 10.64 -5.06
N TRP A 366 -0.72 11.92 -5.37
CA TRP A 366 -1.61 12.77 -4.57
C TRP A 366 -3.10 12.49 -4.82
N GLY A 367 -3.45 12.01 -6.02
CA GLY A 367 -4.82 11.59 -6.34
C GLY A 367 -5.24 10.37 -5.54
N TRP A 368 -4.36 9.36 -5.42
CA TRP A 368 -4.61 8.23 -4.51
C TRP A 368 -4.70 8.68 -3.06
N LEU A 369 -3.85 9.62 -2.62
CA LEU A 369 -3.94 10.13 -1.25
C LEU A 369 -5.29 10.82 -1.01
N ALA A 370 -5.71 11.72 -1.89
CA ALA A 370 -6.99 12.39 -1.77
C ALA A 370 -8.16 11.40 -1.78
N LEU A 371 -8.17 10.47 -2.74
CA LEU A 371 -9.20 9.44 -2.86
C LEU A 371 -9.33 8.58 -1.59
N THR A 372 -8.20 8.14 -1.04
CA THR A 372 -8.17 7.27 0.14
C THR A 372 -8.40 8.01 1.46
N ILE A 373 -8.09 9.31 1.54
CA ILE A 373 -8.50 10.17 2.67
C ILE A 373 -10.01 10.37 2.66
N VAL A 374 -10.61 10.64 1.49
CA VAL A 374 -12.06 10.79 1.35
C VAL A 374 -12.78 9.48 1.67
N GLY A 375 -12.20 8.34 1.27
CA GLY A 375 -12.74 7.03 1.58
C GLY A 375 -14.06 6.75 0.86
N VAL A 376 -14.11 7.00 -0.45
CA VAL A 376 -15.34 6.91 -1.27
C VAL A 376 -16.04 5.55 -1.13
N PRO A 377 -15.36 4.38 -1.26
CA PRO A 377 -16.00 3.08 -1.02
C PRO A 377 -16.70 2.95 0.33
N TRP A 378 -16.09 3.44 1.41
CA TRP A 378 -16.70 3.49 2.74
C TRP A 378 -17.89 4.44 2.80
N LEU A 379 -17.81 5.64 2.20
CA LEU A 379 -18.96 6.55 2.13
C LEU A 379 -20.16 5.92 1.41
N LEU A 380 -19.88 5.14 0.37
CA LEU A 380 -20.91 4.40 -0.38
C LEU A 380 -21.57 3.27 0.42
N LEU A 381 -21.04 2.88 1.59
CA LEU A 381 -21.74 1.96 2.49
C LEU A 381 -22.98 2.62 3.11
N PHE A 382 -22.93 3.92 3.41
CA PHE A 382 -24.10 4.64 3.96
C PHE A 382 -25.23 4.79 2.92
N ALA A 383 -24.90 4.69 1.63
CA ALA A 383 -25.85 4.65 0.54
C ALA A 383 -26.28 3.21 0.15
N GLN A 384 -25.86 2.19 0.90
CA GLN A 384 -26.29 0.80 0.74
C GLN A 384 -27.31 0.45 1.82
N PRO A 385 -28.56 0.11 1.47
CA PRO A 385 -29.56 -0.33 2.44
C PRO A 385 -29.10 -1.55 3.25
N THR A 386 -28.38 -2.47 2.59
CA THR A 386 -27.70 -3.59 3.22
C THR A 386 -26.44 -3.96 2.44
N ILE A 387 -25.43 -4.46 3.13
CA ILE A 387 -24.16 -4.92 2.53
C ILE A 387 -24.38 -6.06 1.52
N TRP A 388 -25.47 -6.81 1.66
CA TRP A 388 -25.84 -7.94 0.80
C TRP A 388 -26.53 -7.53 -0.50
N GLN A 389 -27.02 -6.29 -0.59
CA GLN A 389 -27.75 -5.84 -1.75
C GLN A 389 -26.79 -5.57 -2.91
N ILE A 390 -26.90 -6.37 -3.96
CA ILE A 390 -26.08 -6.22 -5.15
C ILE A 390 -26.61 -5.09 -6.03
N SER A 391 -27.86 -5.21 -6.49
CA SER A 391 -28.51 -4.22 -7.36
C SER A 391 -28.67 -2.86 -6.68
N ARG A 392 -28.29 -1.81 -7.39
CA ARG A 392 -28.31 -0.42 -6.92
C ARG A 392 -28.39 0.55 -8.11
N PRO A 393 -28.76 1.83 -7.89
CA PRO A 393 -28.72 2.83 -8.94
C PRO A 393 -27.37 2.88 -9.65
N TRP A 394 -27.39 3.05 -10.98
CA TRP A 394 -26.19 2.95 -11.83
C TRP A 394 -25.05 3.84 -11.33
N TYR A 395 -25.34 5.09 -10.92
CA TYR A 395 -24.30 6.02 -10.47
C TYR A 395 -23.59 5.55 -9.19
N LEU A 396 -24.28 4.85 -8.27
CA LEU A 396 -23.66 4.24 -7.09
C LEU A 396 -22.87 2.99 -7.45
N ALA A 397 -23.33 2.22 -8.44
CA ALA A 397 -22.61 1.07 -8.94
C ALA A 397 -21.27 1.51 -9.56
N TRP A 398 -21.29 2.49 -10.47
CA TRP A 398 -20.11 3.07 -11.11
C TRP A 398 -19.17 3.78 -10.14
N ALA A 399 -19.71 4.57 -9.19
CA ALA A 399 -18.89 5.19 -8.13
C ALA A 399 -18.17 4.12 -7.28
N GLY A 400 -18.78 2.95 -7.11
CA GLY A 400 -18.18 1.80 -6.43
C GLY A 400 -17.02 1.12 -7.18
N LEU A 401 -16.67 1.54 -8.40
CA LEU A 401 -15.49 1.04 -9.14
C LEU A 401 -14.26 1.94 -8.95
N ILE A 402 -14.30 2.94 -8.07
CA ILE A 402 -13.31 4.01 -8.04
C ILE A 402 -11.86 3.54 -7.81
N TYR A 403 -11.60 2.55 -6.95
CA TYR A 403 -10.22 2.02 -6.83
C TYR A 403 -9.84 1.17 -8.04
N ILE A 404 -10.80 0.43 -8.61
CA ILE A 404 -10.57 -0.38 -9.82
C ILE A 404 -10.13 0.51 -10.98
N VAL A 405 -10.89 1.58 -11.25
CA VAL A 405 -10.59 2.55 -12.30
C VAL A 405 -9.26 3.25 -12.02
N ALA A 406 -9.02 3.70 -10.79
CA ALA A 406 -7.76 4.36 -10.43
C ALA A 406 -6.55 3.42 -10.55
N ALA A 407 -6.70 2.12 -10.24
CA ALA A 407 -5.65 1.12 -10.37
C ALA A 407 -5.33 0.82 -11.83
N VAL A 408 -6.35 0.65 -12.68
CA VAL A 408 -6.18 0.49 -14.13
C VAL A 408 -5.53 1.72 -14.73
N ALA A 409 -5.99 2.93 -14.37
CA ALA A 409 -5.38 4.19 -14.81
C ALA A 409 -3.92 4.32 -14.35
N THR A 410 -3.60 3.85 -13.13
CA THR A 410 -2.22 3.80 -12.63
C THR A 410 -1.36 2.85 -13.47
N LEU A 411 -1.81 1.62 -13.73
CA LEU A 411 -1.08 0.67 -14.58
C LEU A 411 -0.89 1.20 -16.01
N ALA A 412 -1.92 1.83 -16.58
CA ALA A 412 -1.85 2.48 -17.89
C ALA A 412 -0.86 3.64 -17.90
N TRP A 413 -0.86 4.46 -16.85
CA TRP A 413 0.12 5.54 -16.70
C TRP A 413 1.55 4.98 -16.62
N ILE A 414 1.80 3.91 -15.86
CA ILE A 414 3.13 3.28 -15.78
C ILE A 414 3.56 2.81 -17.18
N ALA A 415 2.69 2.07 -17.88
CA ALA A 415 2.95 1.57 -19.23
C ALA A 415 3.29 2.70 -20.21
N ALA A 416 2.57 3.83 -20.13
CA ALA A 416 2.81 4.98 -20.99
C ALA A 416 4.06 5.79 -20.60
N ALA A 417 4.38 5.89 -19.31
CA ALA A 417 5.46 6.73 -18.79
C ALA A 417 6.85 6.21 -19.16
N GLY A 418 7.02 4.90 -19.34
CA GLY A 418 8.31 4.30 -19.71
C GLY A 418 8.63 4.32 -21.21
N HIS A 419 7.67 4.63 -22.09
CA HIS A 419 7.87 4.64 -23.54
C HIS A 419 8.42 5.94 -24.14
N ARG A 420 8.71 6.98 -23.33
CA ARG A 420 9.21 8.28 -23.85
C ARG A 420 10.59 8.63 -23.33
N SER A 421 11.63 8.19 -24.05
CA SER A 421 12.93 8.90 -24.09
C SER A 421 13.39 8.99 -25.56
N PRO A 422 13.05 10.06 -26.29
CA PRO A 422 13.59 10.34 -27.62
C PRO A 422 14.99 11.01 -27.62
N GLU A 423 15.63 11.24 -26.47
CA GLU A 423 16.83 12.10 -26.38
C GLU A 423 18.17 11.34 -26.33
N GLY A 424 18.20 10.04 -26.66
CA GLY A 424 19.43 9.23 -26.63
C GLY A 424 20.06 8.90 -27.99
N ARG A 425 19.50 9.39 -29.11
CA ARG A 425 19.98 9.03 -30.47
C ARG A 425 20.59 10.18 -31.28
N ALA A 426 20.76 11.36 -30.69
CA ALA A 426 21.44 12.48 -31.35
C ALA A 426 22.60 12.96 -30.46
N GLY A 427 23.78 12.36 -30.62
CA GLY A 427 24.94 12.76 -29.83
C GLY A 427 26.20 11.92 -29.98
N VAL A 428 26.29 11.02 -30.97
CA VAL A 428 27.53 10.33 -31.31
C VAL A 428 27.64 10.29 -32.83
N THR A 429 28.08 11.40 -33.42
CA THR A 429 28.78 11.50 -34.71
C THR A 429 28.95 12.98 -35.00
N VAL A 430 30.04 13.59 -34.52
CA VAL A 430 30.86 14.64 -35.14
C VAL A 430 32.01 14.87 -34.12
N GLU A 431 33.24 15.08 -34.62
CA GLU A 431 34.51 15.23 -33.88
C GLU A 431 35.21 13.93 -33.44
N ASP A 432 35.69 13.16 -34.43
CA ASP A 432 36.99 12.47 -34.28
C ASP A 432 37.71 12.23 -35.62
N ARG A 433 37.67 13.23 -36.51
CA ARG A 433 38.44 13.24 -37.77
C ARG A 433 39.01 14.63 -38.03
N ALA A 434 39.92 15.07 -37.16
CA ALA A 434 40.70 16.27 -37.43
C ALA A 434 42.02 16.33 -36.65
N THR A 435 42.74 15.21 -36.46
CA THR A 435 44.14 15.27 -35.99
C THR A 435 44.93 14.06 -36.51
N SER A 436 45.26 14.04 -37.80
CA SER A 436 46.35 13.20 -38.31
C SER A 436 46.90 13.72 -39.65
N GLU A 437 47.25 15.01 -39.73
CA GLU A 437 48.21 15.52 -40.71
C GLU A 437 48.96 16.67 -40.02
N GLY A 438 50.25 16.43 -39.76
CA GLY A 438 51.17 17.29 -39.03
C GLY A 438 52.50 16.57 -38.85
#